data_AF-K8XGI1-F1
#
_entry.id   AF-K8XGI1-F1
#
_cell.length_a   1.000
_cell.length_b   1.000
_cell.length_c   1.000
_cell.angle_alpha   90.00
_cell.angle_beta   90.00
_cell.angle_gamma   90.00
#
_symmetry.space_group_name_H-M   'P 1'
#
loop_
_entity.id
_entity.type
_entity.pdbx_description
1 polymer ?
#
loop_
_entity_poly.entity_id
_entity_poly.type
_entity_poly.pdbx_seq_one_letter_code
_entity_poly.pdbx_strand_id
1 'polypeptide(L)' 'MSNEPTLTQEQREAFWRLHGWRPNLPDSKRREIEQYWTDPEIVEAEAFGF' A
#
# COMPACT_ATOMS: atom_id res chain seq x y z
N MET A 1 5.49 1.81 22.56
CA MET A 1 4.92 0.82 21.63
C MET A 1 3.98 1.58 20.73
N SER A 2 4.45 1.98 19.55
CA SER A 2 3.63 2.73 18.59
C SER A 2 2.53 1.80 18.08
N ASN A 3 1.31 1.98 18.58
CA ASN A 3 0.12 1.42 17.94
C ASN A 3 -0.24 2.35 16.77
N GLU A 4 0.65 2.43 15.78
CA GLU A 4 0.24 2.97 14.48
C GLU A 4 -0.79 1.98 13.91
N PRO A 5 -1.94 2.45 13.41
CA PRO A 5 -2.93 1.57 12.81
C PRO A 5 -2.26 0.87 11.63
N THR A 6 -1.86 -0.38 11.86
CA THR A 6 -1.22 -1.19 10.84
C THR A 6 -2.33 -1.55 9.88
N LEU A 7 -2.26 -1.02 8.65
CA LEU A 7 -3.23 -1.38 7.63
C LEU A 7 -3.17 -2.89 7.46
N THR A 8 -4.33 -3.52 7.32
CA THR A 8 -4.34 -4.95 7.02
C THR A 8 -3.73 -5.17 5.63
N GLN A 9 -3.22 -6.37 5.39
CA GLN A 9 -2.67 -6.74 4.10
C GLN A 9 -3.68 -6.50 2.97
N GLU A 10 -4.97 -6.78 3.22
CA GLU A 10 -6.04 -6.54 2.26
C GLU A 10 -6.24 -5.04 1.94
N GLN A 11 -6.14 -4.16 2.94
CA GLN A 11 -6.25 -2.71 2.72
C GLN A 11 -5.08 -2.17 1.89
N ARG A 12 -3.85 -2.62 2.20
CA ARG A 12 -2.67 -2.25 1.41
C ARG A 12 -2.78 -2.73 -0.02
N GLU A 13 -3.18 -3.98 -0.23
CA GLU A 13 -3.38 -4.54 -1.56
C GLU A 13 -4.47 -3.80 -2.34
N ALA A 14 -5.57 -3.40 -1.70
CA ALA A 14 -6.61 -2.62 -2.34
C ALA A 14 -6.07 -1.29 -2.87
N PHE A 15 -5.30 -0.56 -2.05
CA PHE A 15 -4.67 0.69 -2.44
C PHE A 15 -3.61 0.49 -3.54
N TRP A 16 -2.70 -0.47 -3.35
CA TRP A 16 -1.67 -0.77 -4.33
C TRP A 16 -2.27 -1.16 -5.69
N ARG A 17 -3.42 -1.85 -5.72
CA ARG A 17 -4.14 -2.18 -6.97
C ARG A 17 -4.60 -0.94 -7.74
N LEU A 18 -4.98 0.14 -7.05
CA LEU A 18 -5.27 1.44 -7.67
C LEU A 18 -4.02 2.03 -8.34
N HIS A 19 -2.85 1.82 -7.74
CA HIS A 19 -1.55 2.23 -8.25
C HIS A 19 -0.89 1.21 -9.21
N GLY A 20 -1.65 0.21 -9.69
CA GLY A 20 -1.20 -0.73 -10.71
C GLY A 20 -0.55 -2.01 -10.19
N TRP A 21 -0.50 -2.23 -8.87
CA TRP A 21 -0.05 -3.48 -8.29
C TRP A 21 -0.98 -4.64 -8.65
N ARG A 22 -0.39 -5.78 -8.99
CA ARG A 22 -1.12 -7.03 -9.21
C ARG A 22 -0.29 -8.20 -8.67
N PRO A 23 -0.93 -9.28 -8.19
CA PRO A 23 -0.21 -10.45 -7.70
C PRO A 23 0.63 -11.13 -8.79
N ASN A 24 0.22 -11.01 -10.07
CA ASN A 24 0.94 -11.56 -11.21
C ASN A 24 2.07 -10.64 -11.75
N LEU A 25 2.38 -9.51 -11.08
CA LEU A 25 3.54 -8.71 -11.43
C LEU A 25 4.85 -9.40 -11.03
N PRO A 26 5.95 -9.14 -11.78
CA PRO A 26 7.28 -9.51 -11.33
C PRO A 26 7.57 -8.98 -9.93
N ASP A 27 8.21 -9.79 -9.07
CA ASP A 27 8.51 -9.42 -7.68
C ASP A 27 9.22 -8.08 -7.54
N SER A 28 10.12 -7.73 -8.47
CA SER A 28 10.79 -6.43 -8.46
C SER A 28 9.82 -5.26 -8.58
N LYS A 29 8.81 -5.37 -9.45
CA LYS A 29 7.78 -4.33 -9.64
C LYS A 29 6.76 -4.31 -8.52
N ARG A 30 6.44 -5.50 -7.99
CA ARG A 30 5.57 -5.63 -6.83
C ARG A 30 6.19 -4.91 -5.62
N ARG A 31 7.45 -5.22 -5.31
CA ARG A 31 8.21 -4.59 -4.22
C ARG A 31 8.42 -3.10 -4.40
N GLU A 32 8.63 -2.61 -5.62
CA GLU A 32 8.75 -1.17 -5.90
C GLU A 32 7.50 -0.43 -5.41
N ILE A 33 6.30 -0.95 -5.69
CA ILE A 33 5.04 -0.35 -5.25
C ILE A 33 4.84 -0.53 -3.73
N GLU A 34 5.12 -1.72 -3.19
CA GLU A 34 4.98 -2.01 -1.76
C GLU A 34 5.93 -1.18 -0.88
N GLN A 35 7.12 -0.86 -1.38
CA GLN A 35 8.09 -0.02 -0.68
C GLN A 35 7.82 1.47 -0.85
N TYR A 36 7.23 1.86 -1.98
CA TYR A 36 6.87 3.25 -2.25
C TYR A 36 5.60 3.68 -1.49
N TRP A 37 4.69 2.76 -1.21
CA TRP A 37 3.46 3.04 -0.48
C TRP A 37 3.44 2.26 0.82
N THR A 38 4.06 2.86 1.84
CA THR A 38 4.04 2.34 3.21
C THR A 38 2.70 2.64 3.90
N ASP A 39 2.41 1.95 5.01
CA ASP A 39 1.15 2.13 5.75
C ASP A 39 0.83 3.61 6.08
N PRO A 40 1.78 4.43 6.57
CA PRO A 40 1.53 5.85 6.81
C PRO A 40 1.18 6.64 5.54
N GLU A 41 1.83 6.34 4.42
CA GLU A 41 1.60 7.03 3.14
C GLU A 41 0.24 6.68 2.56
N ILE A 42 -0.19 5.42 2.72
CA ILE A 42 -1.53 4.98 2.31
C ILE A 42 -2.59 5.67 3.16
N VAL A 43 -2.42 5.71 4.49
CA VAL A 43 -3.36 6.40 5.39
C VAL A 43 -3.43 7.89 5.07
N GLU A 44 -2.29 8.53 4.78
CA GLU A 44 -2.24 9.93 4.37
C GLU A 44 -2.96 10.14 3.02
N ALA A 45 -2.73 9.29 2.03
CA ALA A 45 -3.41 9.37 0.74
C ALA A 45 -4.93 9.19 0.85
N GLU A 46 -5.40 8.22 1.65
CA GLU A 46 -6.84 8.06 1.92
C GLU A 46 -7.43 9.28 2.64
N ALA A 47 -6.67 9.91 3.56
CA ALA A 47 -7.09 11.14 4.23
C ALA A 47 -7.22 12.33 3.24
N PHE A 48 -6.45 12.33 2.15
CA PHE A 48 -6.59 13.29 1.06
C PHE A 48 -7.66 12.92 0.02
N GLY A 49 -8.35 11.78 0.19
CA GLY A 49 -9.46 11.34 -0.66
C GLY A 49 -9.02 10.68 -1.97
N PHE A 50 -7.82 10.09 -1.99
CA PHE A 50 -7.33 9.27 -3.10
C PHE A 50 -7.91 7.85 -3.10
#